data_AF-A0A196QLI2-F1
#
_entry.id   AF-A0A196QLI2-F1
#
_cell.length_a   1.000
_cell.length_b   1.000
_cell.length_c   1.000
_cell.angle_alpha   90.00
_cell.angle_beta   90.00
_cell.angle_gamma   90.00
#
_symmetry.space_group_name_H-M   'P 1'
#
loop_
_entity.id
_entity.type
_entity.pdbx_description
1 polymer ?
#
loop_
_entity_poly.entity_id
_entity_poly.type
_entity_poly.pdbx_seq_one_letter_code
_entity_poly.pdbx_strand_id
1 'polypeptide(L)'
;MKFEYGDDVDKNLVSVLFHEFVMCEKAFEKFVFFAGTNIMGNTGTEIKLNSYNAYSEFLSRLYEFYVGCFKRDFKDTRKIEHQKLDFLFTAEAEKLMRNRRVAIEKGYAPDWENDLSYYQETVPLEFGRDFRDLRNNTSHADYRRAGGDRIGLMDFYNNYHKFVYLLFVSASLAWSGKTHSEHEIKHVEEFDFTVGRN
;
A
#
# COMPACT_ATOMS: atom_id res chain seq x y z
N MET A 1 -13.49 9.13 15.40
CA MET A 1 -13.43 10.02 16.56
C MET A 1 -12.58 11.20 16.12
N LYS A 2 -13.02 12.43 16.39
CA LYS A 2 -12.21 13.60 16.04
C LYS A 2 -11.03 13.74 17.00
N PHE A 3 -9.92 14.29 16.52
CA PHE A 3 -8.69 14.46 17.28
C PHE A 3 -7.86 15.64 16.75
N GLU A 4 -6.77 15.99 17.43
CA GLU A 4 -5.81 17.00 16.98
C GLU A 4 -4.40 16.41 16.83
N TYR A 5 -3.57 16.99 15.96
CA TYR A 5 -2.21 16.49 15.78
C TYR A 5 -1.41 16.56 17.08
N GLY A 6 -0.69 15.48 17.38
CA GLY A 6 0.11 15.34 18.58
C GLY A 6 -0.66 14.97 19.85
N ASP A 7 -1.99 14.86 19.81
CA ASP A 7 -2.73 14.24 20.91
C ASP A 7 -2.51 12.72 20.96
N ASP A 8 -3.03 12.07 22.00
CA ASP A 8 -2.81 10.63 22.20
C ASP A 8 -3.46 9.78 21.11
N VAL A 9 -4.56 10.26 20.51
CA VAL A 9 -5.23 9.57 19.40
C VAL A 9 -4.37 9.63 18.14
N ASP A 10 -3.81 10.79 17.82
CA ASP A 10 -2.88 10.96 16.70
C ASP A 10 -1.63 10.11 16.90
N LYS A 11 -1.01 10.15 18.09
CA LYS A 11 0.19 9.36 18.39
C LYS A 11 -0.05 7.86 18.23
N ASN A 12 -1.18 7.36 18.75
CA ASN A 12 -1.56 5.96 18.59
C ASN A 12 -1.82 5.62 17.11
N LEU A 13 -2.49 6.51 16.36
CA LEU A 13 -2.71 6.33 14.94
C LEU A 13 -1.39 6.30 14.16
N VAL A 14 -0.45 7.18 14.46
CA VAL A 14 0.89 7.21 13.83
C VAL A 14 1.65 5.91 14.10
N SER A 15 1.62 5.39 15.33
CA SER A 15 2.27 4.10 15.66
C SER A 15 1.65 2.94 14.86
N VAL A 16 0.32 2.91 14.73
CA VAL A 16 -0.38 1.91 13.90
C VAL A 16 -0.05 2.08 12.41
N LEU A 17 -0.04 3.31 11.89
CA LEU A 17 0.32 3.60 10.50
C LEU A 17 1.73 3.15 10.17
N PHE A 18 2.69 3.42 11.06
CA PHE A 18 4.06 2.97 10.90
C PHE A 18 4.14 1.45 10.86
N HIS A 19 3.48 0.75 11.79
CA HIS A 19 3.42 -0.71 11.77
C HIS A 19 2.78 -1.28 10.49
N GLU A 20 1.65 -0.71 10.04
CA GLU A 20 1.00 -1.14 8.80
C GLU A 20 1.92 -0.95 7.58
N PHE A 21 2.69 0.14 7.53
CA PHE A 21 3.65 0.36 6.46
C PHE A 21 4.82 -0.62 6.52
N VAL A 22 5.37 -0.92 7.70
CA VAL A 22 6.41 -1.95 7.88
C VAL A 22 5.92 -3.32 7.40
N MET A 23 4.67 -3.69 7.68
CA MET A 23 4.08 -4.92 7.15
C MET A 23 3.91 -4.86 5.62
N CYS A 24 3.50 -3.71 5.08
CA CYS A 24 3.43 -3.47 3.64
C CYS A 24 4.78 -3.69 2.95
N GLU A 25 5.87 -3.14 3.51
CA GLU A 25 7.24 -3.33 2.98
C GLU A 25 7.63 -4.80 2.97
N LYS A 26 7.44 -5.50 4.10
CA LYS A 26 7.74 -6.95 4.19
C LYS A 26 6.95 -7.77 3.17
N ALA A 27 5.69 -7.44 2.95
CA ALA A 27 4.86 -8.11 1.95
C ALA A 27 5.35 -7.83 0.52
N PHE A 28 5.75 -6.59 0.23
CA PHE A 28 6.32 -6.21 -1.06
C PHE A 28 7.65 -6.93 -1.33
N GLU A 29 8.54 -7.01 -0.36
CA GLU A 29 9.82 -7.73 -0.47
C GLU A 29 9.63 -9.22 -0.77
N LYS A 30 8.69 -9.87 -0.05
CA LYS A 30 8.31 -11.26 -0.33
C LYS A 30 7.76 -11.40 -1.74
N PHE A 31 6.91 -10.47 -2.19
CA PHE A 31 6.38 -10.47 -3.54
C PHE A 31 7.51 -10.39 -4.58
N VAL A 32 8.44 -9.44 -4.44
CA VAL A 32 9.58 -9.28 -5.34
C VAL A 32 10.41 -10.57 -5.42
N PHE A 33 10.68 -11.20 -4.27
CA PHE A 33 11.41 -12.46 -4.22
C PHE A 33 10.71 -13.60 -4.98
N PHE A 34 9.43 -13.87 -4.67
CA PHE A 34 8.70 -14.97 -5.31
C PHE A 34 8.35 -14.69 -6.77
N ALA A 35 8.00 -13.44 -7.12
CA ALA A 35 7.73 -13.04 -8.49
C ALA A 35 9.01 -13.14 -9.34
N GLY A 36 10.15 -12.67 -8.82
CA GLY A 36 11.45 -12.83 -9.49
C GLY A 36 11.80 -14.30 -9.73
N THR A 37 11.58 -15.16 -8.74
CA THR A 37 11.79 -16.61 -8.86
C THR A 37 10.89 -17.24 -9.94
N ASN A 38 9.63 -16.80 -10.03
CA ASN A 38 8.69 -17.24 -11.08
C ASN A 38 9.14 -16.78 -12.48
N ILE A 39 9.55 -15.51 -12.61
CA ILE A 39 10.06 -14.92 -13.86
C ILE A 39 11.32 -15.65 -14.34
N MET A 40 12.19 -16.08 -13.43
CA MET A 40 13.40 -16.87 -13.75
C MET A 40 13.10 -18.31 -14.18
N GLY A 41 11.82 -18.70 -14.30
CA GLY A 41 11.39 -19.98 -14.87
C GLY A 41 10.94 -21.02 -13.84
N ASN A 42 10.98 -20.72 -12.54
CA ASN A 42 10.41 -21.62 -11.53
C ASN A 42 8.89 -21.42 -11.43
N THR A 43 8.16 -22.15 -12.27
CA THR A 43 6.69 -22.06 -12.33
C THR A 43 5.97 -23.01 -11.39
N GLY A 44 6.66 -23.49 -10.34
CA GLY A 44 6.08 -24.39 -9.34
C GLY A 44 4.84 -23.79 -8.67
N THR A 45 3.87 -24.64 -8.33
CA THR A 45 2.60 -24.21 -7.72
C THR A 45 2.83 -23.40 -6.44
N GLU A 46 3.81 -23.80 -5.63
CA GLU A 46 4.17 -23.11 -4.39
C GLU A 46 4.70 -21.68 -4.65
N ILE A 47 5.56 -21.51 -5.66
CA ILE A 47 6.07 -20.18 -6.03
C ILE A 47 4.94 -19.26 -6.49
N LYS A 48 4.03 -19.78 -7.32
CA LYS A 48 2.87 -19.02 -7.79
C LYS A 48 1.94 -18.64 -6.63
N LEU A 49 1.68 -19.57 -5.72
CA LEU A 49 0.85 -19.34 -4.54
C LEU A 49 1.47 -18.29 -3.61
N ASN A 50 2.77 -18.39 -3.33
CA ASN A 50 3.48 -17.45 -2.48
C ASN A 50 3.57 -16.06 -3.12
N SER A 51 3.81 -15.98 -4.43
CA SER A 51 3.80 -14.70 -5.17
C SER A 51 2.40 -14.05 -5.13
N TYR A 52 1.35 -14.83 -5.40
CA TYR A 52 -0.04 -14.38 -5.33
C TYR A 52 -0.37 -13.84 -3.93
N ASN A 53 -0.07 -14.62 -2.89
CA ASN A 53 -0.39 -14.25 -1.51
C ASN A 53 0.38 -13.01 -1.05
N ALA A 54 1.67 -12.94 -1.36
CA ALA A 54 2.50 -11.79 -1.01
C ALA A 54 2.02 -10.50 -1.70
N TYR A 55 1.65 -10.56 -2.98
CA TYR A 55 1.12 -9.40 -3.69
C TYR A 55 -0.25 -8.97 -3.13
N SER A 56 -1.13 -9.93 -2.85
CA SER A 56 -2.41 -9.71 -2.20
C SER A 56 -2.26 -9.02 -0.83
N GLU A 57 -1.31 -9.49 -0.01
CA GLU A 57 -1.01 -8.90 1.29
C GLU A 57 -0.45 -7.48 1.15
N PHE A 58 0.50 -7.27 0.23
CA PHE A 58 1.05 -5.95 -0.09
C PHE A 58 -0.05 -4.94 -0.42
N LEU A 59 -0.94 -5.28 -1.34
CA LEU A 59 -2.07 -4.43 -1.72
C LEU A 59 -2.97 -4.11 -0.53
N SER A 60 -3.29 -5.12 0.28
CA SER A 60 -4.18 -4.96 1.43
C SER A 60 -3.57 -4.02 2.47
N ARG A 61 -2.28 -4.19 2.79
CA ARG A 61 -1.55 -3.34 3.75
C ARG A 61 -1.40 -1.91 3.26
N LEU A 62 -1.05 -1.72 1.99
CA LEU A 62 -0.95 -0.39 1.40
C LEU A 62 -2.31 0.33 1.42
N TYR A 63 -3.39 -0.39 1.12
CA TYR A 63 -4.74 0.16 1.18
C TYR A 63 -5.08 0.62 2.60
N GLU A 64 -4.89 -0.23 3.62
CA GLU A 64 -5.19 0.13 5.01
C GLU A 64 -4.32 1.28 5.53
N PHE A 65 -3.05 1.30 5.16
CA PHE A 65 -2.14 2.41 5.46
C PHE A 65 -2.70 3.73 4.94
N TYR A 66 -3.05 3.82 3.65
CA TYR A 66 -3.61 5.04 3.07
C TYR A 66 -4.96 5.42 3.66
N VAL A 67 -5.84 4.44 3.97
CA VAL A 67 -7.08 4.71 4.69
C VAL A 67 -6.80 5.39 6.04
N GLY A 68 -5.78 4.93 6.76
CA GLY A 68 -5.34 5.55 8.00
C GLY A 68 -4.75 6.96 7.77
N CYS A 69 -3.96 7.17 6.72
CA CYS A 69 -3.46 8.49 6.35
C CYS A 69 -4.60 9.46 6.06
N PHE A 70 -5.62 9.06 5.29
CA PHE A 70 -6.78 9.90 5.01
C PHE A 70 -7.57 10.24 6.28
N LYS A 71 -7.76 9.28 7.19
CA LYS A 71 -8.36 9.54 8.51
C LYS A 71 -7.54 10.55 9.30
N ARG A 72 -6.21 10.46 9.19
CA ARG A 72 -5.28 11.39 9.85
C ARG A 72 -5.36 12.80 9.28
N ASP A 73 -5.41 12.93 7.95
CA ASP A 73 -5.57 14.21 7.27
C ASP A 73 -6.93 14.86 7.58
N PHE A 74 -7.98 14.05 7.73
CA PHE A 74 -9.31 14.51 8.14
C PHE A 74 -9.43 14.74 9.66
N LYS A 75 -8.40 14.43 10.44
CA LYS A 75 -8.42 14.48 11.90
C LYS A 75 -9.62 13.71 12.49
N ASP A 76 -9.96 12.58 11.87
CA ASP A 76 -11.13 11.80 12.24
C ASP A 76 -10.95 10.30 11.93
N THR A 77 -10.94 9.49 12.98
CA THR A 77 -10.78 8.04 12.87
C THR A 77 -12.06 7.28 12.46
N ARG A 78 -13.19 7.98 12.25
CA ARG A 78 -14.46 7.37 11.80
C ARG A 78 -14.30 6.69 10.42
N LYS A 79 -15.22 5.78 10.11
CA LYS A 79 -15.28 5.13 8.80
C LYS A 79 -15.49 6.17 7.71
N ILE A 80 -14.67 6.12 6.68
CA ILE A 80 -14.84 6.89 5.45
C ILE A 80 -15.72 6.06 4.51
N GLU A 81 -16.69 6.71 3.86
CA GLU A 81 -17.54 6.05 2.87
C GLU A 81 -16.72 5.53 1.70
N HIS A 82 -17.11 4.37 1.16
CA HIS A 82 -16.28 3.68 0.18
C HIS A 82 -16.14 4.46 -1.13
N GLN A 83 -17.19 5.17 -1.58
CA GLN A 83 -17.12 6.03 -2.77
C GLN A 83 -16.10 7.16 -2.58
N LYS A 84 -16.03 7.71 -1.36
CA LYS A 84 -15.05 8.74 -1.03
C LYS A 84 -13.63 8.16 -1.00
N LEU A 85 -13.44 6.95 -0.48
CA LEU A 85 -12.15 6.26 -0.55
C LEU A 85 -11.73 6.00 -2.00
N ASP A 86 -12.63 5.48 -2.83
CA ASP A 86 -12.37 5.20 -4.26
C ASP A 86 -11.86 6.47 -4.97
N PHE A 87 -12.50 7.63 -4.70
CA PHE A 87 -12.04 8.92 -5.21
C PHE A 87 -10.67 9.34 -4.65
N LEU A 88 -10.46 9.24 -3.32
CA LEU A 88 -9.22 9.66 -2.69
C LEU A 88 -8.00 8.88 -3.19
N PHE A 89 -8.12 7.57 -3.38
CA PHE A 89 -7.04 6.74 -3.94
C PHE A 89 -6.68 7.17 -5.36
N THR A 90 -7.69 7.41 -6.20
CA THR A 90 -7.49 7.86 -7.58
C THR A 90 -6.82 9.24 -7.62
N ALA A 91 -7.33 10.19 -6.84
CA ALA A 91 -6.77 11.54 -6.74
C ALA A 91 -5.33 11.54 -6.18
N GLU A 92 -5.03 10.65 -5.23
CA GLU A 92 -3.68 10.52 -4.67
C GLU A 92 -2.69 10.00 -5.70
N ALA A 93 -3.05 8.95 -6.46
CA ALA A 93 -2.22 8.45 -7.55
C ALA A 93 -2.01 9.52 -8.64
N GLU A 94 -3.04 10.26 -9.02
CA GLU A 94 -2.94 11.36 -9.99
C GLU A 94 -2.03 12.47 -9.51
N LYS A 95 -2.11 12.81 -8.21
CA LYS A 95 -1.24 13.80 -7.57
C LYS A 95 0.22 13.36 -7.68
N LEU A 96 0.52 12.10 -7.39
CA LEU A 96 1.89 11.57 -7.48
C LEU A 96 2.42 11.59 -8.92
N MET A 97 1.63 11.15 -9.89
CA MET A 97 1.98 11.23 -11.32
C MET A 97 2.29 12.68 -11.74
N ARG A 98 1.42 13.62 -11.37
CA ARG A 98 1.62 15.05 -11.65
C ARG A 98 2.89 15.60 -10.98
N ASN A 99 3.14 15.25 -9.72
CA ASN A 99 4.32 15.71 -9.00
C ASN A 99 5.61 15.23 -9.67
N ARG A 100 5.65 13.99 -10.16
CA ARG A 100 6.80 13.43 -10.91
C ARG A 100 7.02 14.18 -12.22
N ARG A 101 5.98 14.41 -13.01
CA ARG A 101 6.08 15.24 -14.24
C ARG A 101 6.67 16.61 -13.96
N VAL A 102 6.13 17.32 -12.96
CA VAL A 102 6.59 18.65 -12.59
C VAL A 102 8.05 18.64 -12.13
N ALA A 103 8.50 17.59 -11.40
CA ALA A 103 9.90 17.47 -10.99
C ALA A 103 10.84 17.29 -12.19
N ILE A 104 10.46 16.46 -13.16
CA ILE A 104 11.24 16.24 -14.40
C ILE A 104 11.30 17.51 -15.24
N GLU A 105 10.16 18.13 -15.51
CA GLU A 105 10.05 19.36 -16.31
C GLU A 105 10.86 20.51 -15.72
N LYS A 106 11.00 20.57 -14.40
CA LYS A 106 11.78 21.59 -13.69
C LYS A 106 13.23 21.22 -13.42
N GLY A 107 13.67 20.01 -13.80
CA GLY A 107 15.05 19.55 -13.58
C GLY A 107 15.40 19.24 -12.12
N TYR A 108 14.41 18.94 -11.28
CA TYR A 108 14.61 18.48 -9.90
C TYR A 108 14.48 16.97 -9.74
N ALA A 109 14.11 16.26 -10.82
CA ALA A 109 14.05 14.81 -10.81
C ALA A 109 15.46 14.22 -10.71
N PRO A 110 15.64 13.15 -9.92
CA PRO A 110 16.91 12.43 -9.86
C PRO A 110 17.21 11.70 -11.17
N ASP A 111 18.48 11.43 -11.44
CA ASP A 111 18.94 10.82 -12.71
C ASP A 111 18.40 9.40 -12.96
N TRP A 112 17.95 8.71 -11.92
CA TRP A 112 17.34 7.37 -12.01
C TRP A 112 15.82 7.41 -12.24
N GLU A 113 15.21 8.60 -12.29
CA GLU A 113 13.79 8.76 -12.55
C GLU A 113 13.42 8.27 -13.97
N ASN A 114 12.22 7.71 -14.12
CA ASN A 114 11.74 7.33 -15.44
C ASN A 114 11.59 8.56 -16.36
N ASP A 115 11.60 8.31 -17.67
CA ASP A 115 11.30 9.34 -18.67
C ASP A 115 9.91 9.98 -18.44
N LEU A 116 9.75 11.24 -18.85
CA LEU A 116 8.50 12.00 -18.70
C LEU A 116 7.29 11.24 -19.28
N SER A 117 7.45 10.51 -20.39
CA SER A 117 6.39 9.73 -21.03
C SER A 117 5.77 8.68 -20.11
N TYR A 118 6.55 8.11 -19.19
CA TYR A 118 6.05 7.16 -18.18
C TYR A 118 4.95 7.77 -17.30
N TYR A 119 5.04 9.09 -17.06
CA TYR A 119 4.14 9.82 -16.18
C TYR A 119 3.01 10.55 -16.92
N GLN A 120 2.93 10.48 -18.25
CA GLN A 120 1.89 11.16 -19.04
C GLN A 120 0.55 10.40 -19.07
N GLU A 121 0.55 9.12 -18.72
CA GLU A 121 -0.69 8.33 -18.65
C GLU A 121 -1.62 8.83 -17.54
N THR A 122 -2.91 8.81 -17.82
CA THR A 122 -3.97 9.12 -16.85
C THR A 122 -4.22 7.93 -15.94
N VAL A 123 -4.42 8.17 -14.64
CA VAL A 123 -4.90 7.14 -13.72
C VAL A 123 -6.32 6.75 -14.14
N PRO A 124 -6.63 5.46 -14.37
CA PRO A 124 -8.00 5.07 -14.70
C PRO A 124 -8.97 5.37 -13.57
N LEU A 125 -10.19 5.81 -13.89
CA LEU A 125 -11.20 6.26 -12.92
C LEU A 125 -11.65 5.15 -11.97
N GLU A 126 -11.55 3.91 -12.42
CA GLU A 126 -11.93 2.70 -11.68
C GLU A 126 -10.87 2.28 -10.66
N PHE A 127 -9.66 2.88 -10.69
CA PHE A 127 -8.52 2.44 -9.88
C PHE A 127 -8.86 2.27 -8.39
N GLY A 128 -9.42 3.31 -7.76
CA GLY A 128 -9.74 3.23 -6.32
C GLY A 128 -10.79 2.18 -5.99
N ARG A 129 -11.82 2.02 -6.85
CA ARG A 129 -12.86 1.01 -6.70
C ARG A 129 -12.27 -0.39 -6.78
N ASP A 130 -11.46 -0.63 -7.81
CA ASP A 130 -10.87 -1.94 -8.08
C ASP A 130 -9.82 -2.30 -7.01
N PHE A 131 -9.10 -1.31 -6.48
CA PHE A 131 -8.17 -1.50 -5.38
C PHE A 131 -8.89 -1.92 -4.08
N ARG A 132 -10.01 -1.26 -3.76
CA ARG A 132 -10.88 -1.65 -2.64
C ARG A 132 -11.46 -3.04 -2.83
N ASP A 133 -11.93 -3.38 -4.03
CA ASP A 133 -12.52 -4.68 -4.32
C ASP A 133 -11.50 -5.81 -4.19
N LEU A 134 -10.25 -5.58 -4.61
CA LEU A 134 -9.16 -6.52 -4.33
C LEU A 134 -8.90 -6.68 -2.82
N ARG A 135 -8.76 -5.59 -2.07
CA ARG A 135 -8.59 -5.68 -0.61
C ARG A 135 -9.72 -6.45 0.08
N ASN A 136 -10.95 -6.30 -0.41
CA ASN A 136 -12.10 -7.05 0.11
C ASN A 136 -12.03 -8.53 -0.29
N ASN A 137 -11.58 -8.82 -1.51
CA ASN A 137 -11.38 -10.18 -1.99
C ASN A 137 -10.34 -10.92 -1.15
N THR A 138 -9.28 -10.26 -0.69
CA THR A 138 -8.19 -10.88 0.09
C THR A 138 -8.58 -11.09 1.56
N SER A 139 -9.40 -10.18 2.11
CA SER A 139 -9.84 -10.20 3.51
C SER A 139 -10.94 -11.21 3.83
N HIS A 140 -11.71 -11.65 2.82
CA HIS A 140 -12.84 -12.56 3.00
C HIS A 140 -12.69 -13.80 2.12
N ALA A 141 -13.11 -14.96 2.64
CA ALA A 141 -13.25 -16.21 1.86
C ALA A 141 -14.50 -16.13 0.95
N ASP A 142 -14.47 -15.19 0.01
CA ASP A 142 -15.55 -14.89 -0.91
C ASP A 142 -15.33 -15.65 -2.23
N TYR A 143 -16.33 -16.41 -2.68
CA TYR A 143 -16.24 -17.22 -3.90
C TYR A 143 -15.93 -16.39 -5.15
N ARG A 144 -16.28 -15.09 -5.14
CA ARG A 144 -15.95 -14.13 -6.21
C ARG A 144 -14.45 -13.99 -6.43
N ARG A 145 -13.61 -14.42 -5.48
CA ARG A 145 -12.14 -14.55 -5.64
C ARG A 145 -11.75 -15.58 -6.71
N ALA A 146 -12.54 -16.63 -6.89
CA ALA A 146 -12.25 -17.74 -7.82
C ALA A 146 -12.88 -17.57 -9.22
N GLY A 147 -13.63 -16.49 -9.45
CA GLY A 147 -14.35 -16.23 -10.69
C GLY A 147 -15.68 -15.52 -10.39
N GLY A 148 -15.80 -14.27 -10.82
CA GLY A 148 -16.98 -13.42 -10.64
C GLY A 148 -16.74 -12.05 -11.25
N ASP A 149 -17.66 -11.10 -11.04
CA ASP A 149 -17.63 -9.76 -11.65
C ASP A 149 -16.53 -8.82 -11.10
N ARG A 150 -15.61 -9.33 -10.27
CA ARG A 150 -14.52 -8.55 -9.68
C ARG A 150 -13.23 -8.77 -10.45
N ILE A 151 -12.40 -7.73 -10.50
CA ILE A 151 -11.08 -7.81 -11.14
C ILE A 151 -10.22 -8.90 -10.50
N GLY A 152 -9.55 -9.68 -11.35
CA GLY A 152 -8.56 -10.67 -10.91
C GLY A 152 -7.27 -10.00 -10.44
N LEU A 153 -6.51 -10.66 -9.56
CA LEU A 153 -5.26 -10.10 -9.04
C LEU A 153 -4.24 -9.81 -10.15
N MET A 154 -4.17 -10.67 -11.18
CA MET A 154 -3.26 -10.48 -12.31
C MET A 154 -3.72 -9.32 -13.22
N ASP A 155 -5.02 -9.19 -13.46
CA ASP A 155 -5.56 -8.07 -14.26
C ASP A 155 -5.29 -6.74 -13.55
N PHE A 156 -5.50 -6.71 -12.24
CA PHE A 156 -5.16 -5.53 -11.45
C PHE A 156 -3.66 -5.23 -11.48
N TYR A 157 -2.80 -6.26 -11.36
CA TYR A 157 -1.36 -6.07 -11.50
C TYR A 157 -1.01 -5.43 -12.85
N ASN A 158 -1.52 -5.98 -13.94
CA ASN A 158 -1.24 -5.49 -15.30
C ASN A 158 -1.72 -4.05 -15.51
N ASN A 159 -2.89 -3.70 -14.98
CA ASN A 159 -3.51 -2.39 -15.22
C ASN A 159 -3.07 -1.31 -14.22
N TYR A 160 -2.69 -1.68 -13.00
CA TYR A 160 -2.57 -0.74 -11.90
C TYR A 160 -1.29 -0.83 -11.08
N HIS A 161 -0.43 -1.84 -11.28
CA HIS A 161 0.78 -2.02 -10.45
C HIS A 161 1.66 -0.77 -10.41
N LYS A 162 1.78 -0.04 -11.51
CA LYS A 162 2.58 1.19 -11.56
C LYS A 162 2.07 2.28 -10.60
N PHE A 163 0.75 2.46 -10.48
CA PHE A 163 0.16 3.47 -9.60
C PHE A 163 0.30 3.05 -8.14
N VAL A 164 0.08 1.77 -7.86
CA VAL A 164 0.33 1.15 -6.55
C VAL A 164 1.79 1.30 -6.14
N TYR A 165 2.72 1.05 -7.06
CA TYR A 165 4.13 1.19 -6.80
C TYR A 165 4.52 2.64 -6.51
N LEU A 166 3.94 3.62 -7.21
CA LEU A 166 4.14 5.04 -6.90
C LEU A 166 3.62 5.43 -5.52
N LEU A 167 2.44 4.93 -5.13
CA LEU A 167 1.91 5.11 -3.78
C LEU A 167 2.90 4.55 -2.74
N PHE A 168 3.35 3.32 -2.94
CA PHE A 168 4.30 2.65 -2.06
C PHE A 168 5.63 3.40 -1.92
N VAL A 169 6.30 3.74 -3.04
CA VAL A 169 7.60 4.43 -3.02
C VAL A 169 7.48 5.86 -2.49
N SER A 170 6.36 6.54 -2.74
CA SER A 170 6.14 7.87 -2.16
C SER A 170 6.01 7.80 -0.64
N ALA A 171 5.31 6.79 -0.11
CA ALA A 171 5.14 6.61 1.32
C ALA A 171 6.44 6.14 2.02
N SER A 172 7.27 5.32 1.35
CA SER A 172 8.50 4.80 1.96
C SER A 172 9.50 5.88 2.35
N LEU A 173 9.47 7.04 1.70
CA LEU A 173 10.33 8.18 2.06
C LEU A 173 10.12 8.66 3.51
N ALA A 174 8.91 8.50 4.05
CA ALA A 174 8.56 9.00 5.39
C ALA A 174 8.16 7.88 6.38
N TRP A 175 7.88 6.67 5.90
CA TRP A 175 7.31 5.59 6.73
C TRP A 175 8.11 4.29 6.71
N SER A 176 9.17 4.19 5.90
CA SER A 176 9.98 2.98 5.81
C SER A 176 10.61 2.62 7.16
N GLY A 177 10.43 1.36 7.58
CA GLY A 177 11.05 0.84 8.80
C GLY A 177 12.57 0.74 8.70
N LYS A 178 13.13 0.78 7.48
CA LYS A 178 14.58 0.77 7.25
C LYS A 178 15.23 2.12 7.53
N THR A 179 14.48 3.20 7.41
CA THR A 179 14.98 4.58 7.55
C THR A 179 14.50 5.25 8.81
N HIS A 180 13.44 4.74 9.42
CA HIS A 180 12.80 5.29 10.62
C HIS A 180 12.69 4.23 11.72
N SER A 181 13.76 3.43 11.91
CA SER A 181 13.80 2.31 12.87
C SER A 181 13.61 2.72 14.33
N GLU A 182 13.75 4.01 14.62
CA GLU A 182 13.53 4.62 15.93
C GLU A 182 12.05 4.77 16.31
N HIS A 183 11.13 4.62 15.35
CA HIS A 183 9.70 4.69 15.64
C HIS A 183 9.23 3.46 16.44
N GLU A 184 8.80 3.69 17.68
CA GLU A 184 8.26 2.66 18.56
C GLU A 184 6.90 2.14 18.06
N ILE A 185 6.76 0.81 18.09
CA ILE A 185 5.51 0.10 17.80
C ILE A 185 5.05 -0.56 19.10
N LYS A 186 4.40 0.23 19.95
CA LYS A 186 4.07 -0.16 21.34
C LYS A 186 3.37 -1.52 21.45
N HIS A 187 2.36 -1.78 20.61
CA HIS A 187 1.62 -3.06 20.66
C HIS A 187 2.44 -4.26 20.18
N VAL A 188 3.55 -4.05 19.45
CA VAL A 188 4.51 -5.11 19.11
C VAL A 188 5.47 -5.35 20.25
N GLU A 189 5.92 -4.29 20.93
CA GLU A 189 6.78 -4.39 22.12
C GLU A 189 6.08 -5.12 23.28
N GLU A 190 4.77 -4.94 23.42
CA GLU A 190 3.96 -5.69 24.39
C GLU A 190 3.84 -7.20 24.07
N PHE A 191 4.09 -7.60 22.82
CA PHE A 191 4.06 -9.00 22.37
C PHE A 191 5.42 -9.68 22.57
N ASP A 192 5.93 -9.65 23.80
CA ASP A 192 7.23 -10.19 24.18
C ASP A 192 7.10 -11.39 25.15
N PHE A 193 7.55 -12.56 24.69
CA PHE A 193 7.53 -13.81 25.47
C PHE A 193 8.67 -13.90 26.52
N THR A 194 9.59 -12.95 26.55
CA THR A 194 10.69 -12.91 27.52
C THR A 194 10.29 -12.24 28.84
N VAL A 195 9.24 -11.41 28.82
CA VAL A 195 8.69 -10.72 29.99
C VAL A 195 7.65 -11.62 30.68
N GLY A 196 8.10 -12.74 31.27
CA GLY A 196 7.17 -13.69 31.89
C GLY A 196 7.72 -15.04 32.37
N ARG A 197 8.99 -15.12 32.77
CA ARG A 197 9.54 -16.27 33.50
C ARG A 197 10.19 -15.83 34.80
N ASN A 198 9.36 -15.49 35.79
CA ASN A 198 9.71 -15.49 37.21
C ASN A 198 8.63 -16.25 37.96
#